data_AF-A0A835PDD2-F1
#
_entry.id   AF-A0A835PDD2-F1
#
_cell.length_a   1.000
_cell.length_b   1.000
_cell.length_c   1.000
_cell.angle_alpha   90.00
_cell.angle_beta   90.00
_cell.angle_gamma   90.00
#
_symmetry.space_group_name_H-M   'P 1'
#
loop_
_entity.id
_entity.type
_entity.pdbx_description
1 polymer ?
#
loop_
_entity_poly.entity_id
_entity_poly.type
_entity_poly.pdbx_seq_one_letter_code
_entity_poly.pdbx_strand_id
1 'polypeptide(L)'
;MEENGQVFVVVKRFRGLDRVSNYASWSVEVGELVEATSKAIKVTSNILNFEPALDMWNLLVYLYVSGSTAWIGKGFSCVCAQKRESDARVSFEMTPLQEECLQRLQNRLEVTYDSSNLEHQETLRGLWHAAFPEIELRDLISEQWKEMGWQGKDPSTDFRGGGFVSVENLLFFARAFPKSFQDLLQKRVGSRSLWEYPFAVAGVNITFMLIQMLDLQAAKPRTLMGAVFLKLLAEDERAFDLLYCITFKLMDHIWLTMQASYMDFNAVMKATRRQLERELLLEDVQRLDDMPSFRLLIRN
;
A
#
# COMPACT_ATOMS: atom_id res chain seq x y z
N MET A 1 -17.78 -53.30 13.16
CA MET A 1 -16.85 -52.17 13.34
C MET A 1 -16.72 -51.50 11.99
N GLU A 2 -16.70 -50.16 11.98
CA GLU A 2 -16.92 -49.24 10.85
C GLU A 2 -18.37 -48.72 10.74
N GLU A 3 -18.63 -47.63 11.45
CA GLU A 3 -19.76 -46.72 11.22
C GLU A 3 -19.31 -45.60 10.27
N ASN A 4 -19.95 -45.52 9.10
CA ASN A 4 -19.94 -44.34 8.24
C ASN A 4 -20.90 -43.29 8.83
N GLY A 5 -20.36 -42.27 9.51
CA GLY A 5 -21.14 -41.15 10.05
C GLY A 5 -21.06 -39.92 9.16
N GLN A 6 -22.05 -39.73 8.26
CA GLN A 6 -22.36 -38.43 7.67
C GLN A 6 -22.88 -37.50 8.77
N VAL A 7 -22.25 -36.32 8.95
CA VAL A 7 -22.79 -35.26 9.83
C VAL A 7 -23.51 -34.23 8.98
N PHE A 8 -24.83 -34.16 9.18
CA PHE A 8 -25.72 -33.12 8.64
C PHE A 8 -25.54 -31.83 9.44
N VAL A 9 -25.31 -30.70 8.77
CA VAL A 9 -25.36 -29.38 9.42
C VAL A 9 -26.78 -28.85 9.36
N VAL A 10 -27.42 -28.78 10.53
CA VAL A 10 -28.76 -28.21 10.73
C VAL A 10 -28.68 -26.68 10.66
N VAL A 11 -29.25 -26.08 9.62
CA VAL A 11 -29.42 -24.62 9.52
C VAL A 11 -30.66 -24.21 10.31
N LYS A 12 -30.45 -23.62 11.49
CA LYS A 12 -31.53 -23.06 12.31
C LYS A 12 -31.84 -21.63 11.85
N ARG A 13 -33.01 -21.43 11.24
CA ARG A 13 -33.52 -20.11 10.83
C ARG A 13 -34.30 -19.50 12.01
N PHE A 14 -33.81 -18.41 12.59
CA PHE A 14 -34.60 -17.61 13.54
C PHE A 14 -35.22 -16.41 12.81
N ARG A 15 -36.53 -16.25 12.95
CA ARG A 15 -37.30 -15.07 12.55
C ARG A 15 -37.56 -14.18 13.77
N GLY A 16 -37.33 -12.88 13.60
CA GLY A 16 -38.04 -11.80 14.30
C GLY A 16 -37.36 -11.25 15.55
N LEU A 17 -36.83 -10.02 15.46
CA LEU A 17 -37.15 -8.91 16.36
C LEU A 17 -36.49 -7.61 15.83
N ASP A 18 -37.30 -6.55 15.88
CA ASP A 18 -37.07 -5.23 15.33
C ASP A 18 -36.02 -4.39 16.07
N ARG A 19 -35.39 -3.49 15.30
CA ARG A 19 -34.80 -2.17 15.64
C ARG A 19 -33.99 -1.96 16.95
N VAL A 20 -32.81 -1.36 16.70
CA VAL A 20 -31.97 -0.45 17.53
C VAL A 20 -30.79 -1.07 18.29
N SER A 21 -29.59 -0.59 17.87
CA SER A 21 -28.35 -0.37 18.64
C SER A 21 -27.75 -1.50 19.49
N ASN A 22 -26.62 -2.04 19.05
CA ASN A 22 -25.33 -1.99 19.79
C ASN A 22 -24.27 -2.80 19.03
N TYR A 23 -23.25 -2.12 18.50
CA TYR A 23 -22.03 -2.73 17.96
C TYR A 23 -20.96 -2.73 19.04
N ALA A 24 -20.83 -3.83 19.78
CA ALA A 24 -19.62 -4.21 20.51
C ALA A 24 -19.74 -5.69 20.87
N SER A 25 -18.62 -6.43 20.85
CA SER A 25 -18.47 -7.81 21.31
C SER A 25 -18.75 -8.96 20.32
N TRP A 26 -18.02 -8.99 19.20
CA TRP A 26 -17.75 -10.25 18.47
C TRP A 26 -16.31 -10.38 17.93
N SER A 27 -15.50 -9.31 17.97
CA SER A 27 -14.11 -9.32 17.47
C SER A 27 -13.08 -9.77 18.52
N VAL A 28 -13.46 -9.84 19.80
CA VAL A 28 -12.54 -10.20 20.90
C VAL A 28 -12.33 -11.72 20.97
N GLU A 29 -13.39 -12.52 20.80
CA GLU A 29 -13.32 -13.98 20.93
C GLU A 29 -12.52 -14.68 19.81
N VAL A 30 -12.50 -14.11 18.60
CA VAL A 30 -11.70 -14.67 17.47
C VAL A 30 -10.21 -14.39 17.67
N GLY A 31 -9.85 -13.23 18.23
CA GLY A 31 -8.46 -12.89 18.55
C GLY A 31 -7.89 -13.80 19.65
N GLU A 32 -8.69 -14.09 20.68
CA GLU A 32 -8.30 -14.99 21.77
C GLU A 32 -8.11 -16.44 21.29
N LEU A 33 -8.91 -16.91 20.33
CA LEU A 33 -8.75 -18.25 19.74
C LEU A 33 -7.46 -18.37 18.91
N VAL A 34 -7.10 -17.32 18.17
CA VAL A 34 -5.86 -17.26 17.37
C VAL A 34 -4.62 -17.15 18.27
N GLU A 35 -4.72 -16.41 19.37
CA GLU A 35 -3.62 -16.32 20.34
C GLU A 35 -3.44 -17.62 21.13
N ALA A 36 -4.54 -18.30 21.49
CA ALA A 36 -4.50 -19.61 22.16
C ALA A 36 -3.90 -20.70 21.27
N THR A 37 -4.25 -20.72 19.98
CA THR A 37 -3.68 -21.66 19.00
C THR A 37 -2.21 -21.36 18.70
N SER A 38 -1.82 -20.09 18.62
CA SER A 38 -0.41 -19.67 18.47
C SER A 38 0.45 -20.05 19.69
N LYS A 39 -0.07 -19.90 20.91
CA LYS A 39 0.60 -20.34 22.15
C LYS A 39 0.71 -21.87 22.22
N ALA A 40 -0.33 -22.60 21.82
CA ALA A 40 -0.29 -24.06 21.78
C ALA A 40 0.75 -24.60 20.77
N ILE A 41 0.89 -23.96 19.62
CA ILE A 41 1.88 -24.32 18.58
C ILE A 41 3.32 -24.02 19.02
N LYS A 42 3.55 -22.91 19.75
CA LYS A 42 4.87 -22.61 20.34
C LYS A 42 5.28 -23.61 21.43
N VAL A 43 4.32 -24.17 22.16
CA VAL A 43 4.59 -25.19 23.19
C VAL A 43 4.90 -26.54 22.53
N THR A 44 4.24 -26.91 21.44
CA THR A 44 4.49 -28.19 20.75
C THR A 44 5.74 -28.17 19.88
N SER A 45 6.12 -27.04 19.28
CA SER A 45 7.37 -26.90 18.50
C SER A 45 8.63 -27.06 19.36
N ASN A 46 8.56 -26.79 20.66
CA ASN A 46 9.67 -26.98 21.60
C ASN A 46 9.81 -28.43 22.10
N ILE A 47 8.84 -29.31 21.81
CA ILE A 47 8.79 -30.67 22.38
C ILE A 47 9.03 -31.75 21.30
N LEU A 48 8.72 -31.50 20.03
CA LEU A 48 8.85 -32.51 18.97
C LEU A 48 9.53 -31.92 17.73
N ASN A 49 10.84 -32.17 17.59
CA ASN A 49 11.59 -31.92 16.36
C ASN A 49 11.02 -32.82 15.23
N PHE A 50 10.11 -32.29 14.40
CA PHE A 50 9.58 -33.01 13.24
C PHE A 50 9.36 -32.06 12.04
N GLU A 51 10.11 -32.30 10.97
CA GLU A 51 10.08 -31.62 9.66
C GLU A 51 8.74 -31.60 8.86
N PRO A 52 7.69 -32.42 9.13
CA PRO A 52 6.42 -32.31 8.39
C PRO A 52 5.51 -31.15 8.81
N ALA A 53 5.84 -30.44 9.90
CA ALA A 53 5.02 -29.32 10.39
C ALA A 53 5.04 -28.12 9.43
N LEU A 54 6.11 -27.94 8.64
CA LEU A 54 6.19 -26.90 7.60
C LEU A 54 5.24 -27.16 6.43
N ASP A 55 5.06 -28.41 6.01
CA ASP A 55 4.18 -28.74 4.88
C ASP A 55 2.71 -28.55 5.23
N MET A 56 2.32 -28.87 6.46
CA MET A 56 0.96 -28.63 6.95
C MET A 56 0.69 -27.12 7.15
N TRP A 57 1.71 -26.34 7.54
CA TRP A 57 1.63 -24.87 7.61
C TRP A 57 1.53 -24.23 6.22
N ASN A 58 2.33 -24.71 5.25
CA ASN A 58 2.26 -24.27 3.86
C ASN A 58 0.90 -24.62 3.24
N LEU A 59 0.32 -25.77 3.55
CA LEU A 59 -1.05 -26.13 3.13
C LEU A 59 -2.11 -25.25 3.79
N LEU A 60 -1.97 -24.89 5.07
CA LEU A 60 -2.90 -23.96 5.74
C LEU A 60 -2.79 -22.53 5.20
N VAL A 61 -1.58 -22.07 4.86
CA VAL A 61 -1.37 -20.80 4.14
C VAL A 61 -1.94 -20.87 2.74
N TYR A 62 -1.70 -21.95 2.00
CA TYR A 62 -2.24 -22.13 0.66
C TYR A 62 -3.77 -22.20 0.69
N LEU A 63 -4.38 -22.87 1.65
CA LEU A 63 -5.84 -22.90 1.86
C LEU A 63 -6.40 -21.55 2.32
N TYR A 64 -5.66 -20.78 3.13
CA TYR A 64 -5.99 -19.39 3.47
C TYR A 64 -5.95 -18.48 2.22
N VAL A 65 -4.97 -18.69 1.34
CA VAL A 65 -4.76 -17.90 0.11
C VAL A 65 -5.73 -18.30 -1.01
N SER A 66 -6.00 -19.59 -1.21
CA SER A 66 -6.88 -20.10 -2.28
C SER A 66 -8.37 -20.13 -1.89
N GLY A 67 -8.67 -20.25 -0.59
CA GLY A 67 -10.00 -19.97 -0.01
C GLY A 67 -10.33 -18.47 0.05
N SER A 68 -9.34 -17.60 -0.19
CA SER A 68 -9.48 -16.13 -0.27
C SER A 68 -9.71 -15.62 -1.70
N THR A 69 -10.31 -16.42 -2.57
CA THR A 69 -10.82 -15.93 -3.88
C THR A 69 -12.20 -15.28 -3.78
N ALA A 70 -12.75 -15.14 -2.57
CA ALA A 70 -13.98 -14.43 -2.27
C ALA A 70 -13.75 -13.21 -1.36
N TRP A 71 -12.98 -12.21 -1.80
CA TRP A 71 -12.99 -10.88 -1.17
C TRP A 71 -13.93 -9.96 -1.94
N ILE A 72 -15.21 -10.32 -1.93
CA ILE A 72 -16.30 -9.39 -2.24
C ILE A 72 -16.39 -8.42 -1.07
N GLY A 73 -16.32 -7.13 -1.41
CA GLY A 73 -16.26 -5.97 -0.52
C GLY A 73 -16.78 -6.12 0.90
N LYS A 74 -15.89 -5.90 1.88
CA LYS A 74 -16.16 -5.20 3.15
C LYS A 74 -14.87 -5.08 3.98
N GLY A 75 -14.42 -3.83 4.13
CA GLY A 75 -13.84 -3.33 5.38
C GLY A 75 -12.49 -3.90 5.83
N PHE A 76 -11.40 -3.56 5.15
CA PHE A 76 -10.17 -3.27 5.89
C PHE A 76 -10.35 -1.89 6.52
N SER A 77 -10.13 -1.78 7.83
CA SER A 77 -9.95 -0.50 8.51
C SER A 77 -8.71 0.16 7.92
N CYS A 78 -8.92 0.95 6.86
CA CYS A 78 -7.94 1.86 6.30
C CYS A 78 -7.37 2.67 7.45
N VAL A 79 -6.05 2.81 7.51
CA VAL A 79 -5.37 3.83 8.32
C VAL A 79 -5.98 5.23 8.13
N CYS A 80 -6.70 5.41 7.02
CA CYS A 80 -7.44 6.57 6.54
C CYS A 80 -8.73 6.87 7.33
N ALA A 81 -9.26 5.93 8.13
CA ALA A 81 -10.56 6.06 8.77
C ALA A 81 -10.56 6.79 10.13
N GLN A 82 -9.44 7.38 10.55
CA GLN A 82 -9.43 8.24 11.75
C GLN A 82 -9.79 9.67 11.35
N LYS A 83 -11.10 9.92 11.24
CA LYS A 83 -11.67 11.26 11.11
C LYS A 83 -11.38 12.02 12.42
N ARG A 84 -10.40 12.93 12.41
CA ARG A 84 -10.27 13.93 13.48
C ARG A 84 -11.35 14.99 13.25
N GLU A 85 -12.38 14.96 14.09
CA GLU A 85 -13.35 16.06 14.23
C GLU A 85 -12.69 17.21 14.98
N SER A 86 -12.20 18.20 14.24
CA SER A 86 -11.97 19.59 14.68
C SER A 86 -10.99 20.22 13.70
N ASP A 87 -11.48 20.94 12.70
CA ASP A 87 -10.74 22.07 12.16
C ASP A 87 -11.73 23.08 11.60
N ALA A 88 -11.61 24.32 12.04
CA ALA A 88 -12.28 25.45 11.42
C ALA A 88 -12.02 25.38 9.91
N ARG A 89 -13.01 25.67 9.07
CA ARG A 89 -12.86 25.65 7.61
C ARG A 89 -11.83 26.72 7.20
N VAL A 90 -10.55 26.37 7.18
CA VAL A 90 -9.49 27.19 6.61
C VAL A 90 -9.70 27.13 5.11
N SER A 91 -10.26 28.18 4.52
CA SER A 91 -10.36 28.31 3.08
C SER A 91 -9.10 28.97 2.55
N PHE A 92 -8.32 28.23 1.78
CA PHE A 92 -7.17 28.78 1.07
C PHE A 92 -7.65 29.33 -0.28
N GLU A 93 -7.34 30.60 -0.56
CA GLU A 93 -7.47 31.14 -1.91
C GLU A 93 -6.35 30.56 -2.78
N MET A 94 -6.71 30.06 -3.95
CA MET A 94 -5.76 29.51 -4.91
C MET A 94 -5.50 30.55 -6.00
N THR A 95 -4.28 30.58 -6.51
CA THR A 95 -3.99 31.32 -7.74
C THR A 95 -4.54 30.55 -8.96
N PRO A 96 -4.81 31.21 -10.09
CA PRO A 96 -5.24 30.52 -11.31
C PRO A 96 -4.27 29.40 -11.75
N LEU A 97 -2.96 29.61 -11.54
CA LEU A 97 -1.94 28.59 -11.82
C LEU A 97 -2.08 27.37 -10.91
N GLN A 98 -2.34 27.56 -9.61
CA GLN A 98 -2.57 26.45 -8.67
C GLN A 98 -3.82 25.66 -9.02
N GLU A 99 -4.89 26.34 -9.45
CA GLU A 99 -6.13 25.70 -9.91
C GLU A 99 -5.87 24.84 -11.17
N GLU A 100 -5.14 25.38 -12.15
CA GLU A 100 -4.78 24.66 -13.37
C GLU A 100 -3.90 23.44 -13.07
N CYS A 101 -2.88 23.59 -12.23
CA CYS A 101 -2.01 22.49 -11.82
C CYS A 101 -2.76 21.39 -11.06
N LEU A 102 -3.65 21.77 -10.12
CA LEU A 102 -4.48 20.82 -9.39
C LEU A 102 -5.42 20.08 -10.34
N GLN A 103 -6.09 20.78 -11.26
CA GLN A 103 -6.99 20.15 -12.22
C GLN A 103 -6.27 19.16 -13.13
N ARG A 104 -5.06 19.50 -13.61
CA ARG A 104 -4.24 18.59 -14.41
C ARG A 104 -3.86 17.33 -13.64
N LEU A 105 -3.46 17.49 -12.38
CA LEU A 105 -3.16 16.35 -11.50
C LEU A 105 -4.43 15.51 -11.27
N GLN A 106 -5.57 16.12 -10.95
CA GLN A 106 -6.85 15.43 -10.74
C GLN A 106 -7.28 14.62 -11.96
N ASN A 107 -7.22 15.21 -13.15
CA ASN A 107 -7.50 14.51 -14.40
C ASN A 107 -6.62 13.26 -14.56
N ARG A 108 -5.34 13.35 -14.17
CA ARG A 108 -4.40 12.22 -14.18
C ARG A 108 -4.75 11.15 -13.14
N LEU A 109 -5.15 11.57 -11.93
CA LEU A 109 -5.57 10.66 -10.85
C LEU A 109 -6.87 9.89 -11.18
N GLU A 110 -7.75 10.46 -12.01
CA GLU A 110 -9.03 9.86 -12.41
C GLU A 110 -8.89 8.79 -13.51
N VAL A 111 -7.73 8.70 -14.17
CA VAL A 111 -7.50 7.71 -15.23
C VAL A 111 -7.50 6.30 -14.64
N THR A 112 -8.44 5.48 -15.08
CA THR A 112 -8.46 4.05 -14.79
C THR A 112 -7.65 3.29 -15.84
N TYR A 113 -6.94 2.24 -15.40
CA TYR A 113 -6.24 1.37 -16.34
C TYR A 113 -7.22 0.72 -17.33
N ASP A 114 -6.78 0.64 -18.57
CA ASP A 114 -7.51 0.03 -19.68
C ASP A 114 -6.54 -0.89 -20.41
N SER A 115 -6.82 -2.19 -20.34
CA SER A 115 -6.00 -3.22 -20.98
C SER A 115 -6.00 -3.14 -22.51
N SER A 116 -6.96 -2.44 -23.12
CA SER A 116 -7.01 -2.23 -24.57
C SER A 116 -6.28 -0.97 -25.03
N ASN A 117 -5.94 -0.07 -24.10
CA ASN A 117 -5.22 1.15 -24.39
C ASN A 117 -3.71 0.87 -24.52
N LEU A 118 -3.15 1.16 -25.70
CA LEU A 118 -1.75 0.91 -26.02
C LEU A 118 -0.77 1.68 -25.11
N GLU A 119 -1.08 2.93 -24.75
CA GLU A 119 -0.22 3.73 -23.87
C GLU A 119 -0.15 3.14 -22.46
N HIS A 120 -1.28 2.63 -21.95
CA HIS A 120 -1.33 1.95 -20.68
C HIS A 120 -0.50 0.66 -20.68
N GLN A 121 -0.60 -0.12 -21.77
CA GLN A 121 0.22 -1.31 -21.97
C GLN A 121 1.72 -0.96 -22.01
N GLU A 122 2.10 0.05 -22.80
CA GLU A 122 3.50 0.49 -22.93
C GLU A 122 4.06 1.03 -21.61
N THR A 123 3.24 1.66 -20.78
CA THR A 123 3.64 2.11 -19.44
C THR A 123 4.01 0.91 -18.55
N LEU A 124 3.20 -0.16 -18.56
CA LEU A 124 3.54 -1.39 -17.83
C LEU A 124 4.79 -2.07 -18.40
N ARG A 125 4.91 -2.19 -19.72
CA ARG A 125 6.13 -2.75 -20.35
C ARG A 125 7.37 -1.93 -19.99
N GLY A 126 7.25 -0.60 -20.04
CA GLY A 126 8.31 0.32 -19.65
C GLY A 126 8.71 0.17 -18.19
N LEU A 127 7.74 -0.04 -17.28
CA LEU A 127 8.00 -0.29 -15.87
C LEU A 127 8.74 -1.62 -15.69
N TRP A 128 8.30 -2.69 -16.34
CA TRP A 128 8.99 -3.98 -16.29
C TRP A 128 10.42 -3.86 -16.79
N HIS A 129 10.63 -3.24 -17.95
CA HIS A 129 11.96 -3.06 -18.53
C HIS A 129 12.89 -2.24 -17.62
N ALA A 130 12.37 -1.20 -16.96
CA ALA A 130 13.16 -0.43 -16.00
C ALA A 130 13.49 -1.22 -14.71
N ALA A 131 12.61 -2.13 -14.30
CA ALA A 131 12.80 -2.99 -13.13
C ALA A 131 13.76 -4.16 -13.41
N PHE A 132 13.61 -4.81 -14.57
CA PHE A 132 14.35 -6.00 -14.97
C PHE A 132 14.86 -5.87 -16.41
N PRO A 133 15.91 -5.05 -16.65
CA PRO A 133 16.36 -4.72 -18.01
C PRO A 133 16.81 -5.94 -18.82
N GLU A 134 17.32 -6.97 -18.15
CA GLU A 134 17.83 -8.20 -18.76
C GLU A 134 16.77 -9.31 -18.92
N ILE A 135 15.53 -9.07 -18.50
CA ILE A 135 14.47 -10.08 -18.51
C ILE A 135 13.31 -9.57 -19.37
N GLU A 136 13.08 -10.21 -20.52
CA GLU A 136 11.95 -9.87 -21.39
C GLU A 136 10.61 -10.20 -20.72
N LEU A 137 9.65 -9.27 -20.79
CA LEU A 137 8.27 -9.52 -20.35
C LEU A 137 7.52 -10.31 -21.41
N ARG A 138 7.14 -11.56 -21.11
CA ARG A 138 6.45 -12.43 -22.07
C ARG A 138 5.05 -11.94 -22.40
N ASP A 139 4.31 -11.50 -21.39
CA ASP A 139 2.94 -11.01 -21.52
C ASP A 139 2.63 -10.04 -20.36
N LEU A 140 1.65 -9.15 -20.55
CA LEU A 140 1.16 -8.24 -19.52
C LEU A 140 0.45 -8.98 -18.39
N ILE A 141 -0.07 -10.19 -18.67
CA ILE A 141 -0.58 -11.12 -17.65
C ILE A 141 0.40 -12.29 -17.55
N SER A 142 1.29 -12.26 -16.56
CA SER A 142 2.38 -13.23 -16.39
C SER A 142 2.78 -13.37 -14.92
N GLU A 143 3.15 -14.57 -14.51
CA GLU A 143 3.68 -14.84 -13.14
C GLU A 143 4.94 -14.00 -12.83
N GLN A 144 5.62 -13.50 -13.87
CA GLN A 144 6.78 -12.61 -13.77
C GLN A 144 6.51 -11.40 -12.85
N TRP A 145 5.30 -10.86 -12.85
CA TRP A 145 4.96 -9.71 -12.02
C TRP A 145 5.12 -9.96 -10.51
N LYS A 146 5.03 -11.21 -10.05
CA LYS A 146 5.28 -11.54 -8.63
C LYS A 146 6.71 -11.23 -8.20
N GLU A 147 7.69 -11.30 -9.11
CA GLU A 147 9.09 -10.94 -8.83
C GLU A 147 9.25 -9.46 -8.48
N MET A 148 8.37 -8.60 -9.01
CA MET A 148 8.33 -7.18 -8.69
C MET A 148 7.51 -6.88 -7.42
N GLY A 149 6.91 -7.90 -6.80
CA GLY A 149 6.05 -7.77 -5.63
C GLY A 149 4.61 -7.36 -5.94
N TRP A 150 4.08 -7.67 -7.12
CA TRP A 150 2.63 -7.62 -7.40
C TRP A 150 1.92 -8.82 -6.74
N GLN A 151 0.62 -8.71 -6.39
CA GLN A 151 -0.09 -9.79 -5.68
C GLN A 151 -0.36 -11.01 -6.56
N GLY A 152 -0.54 -10.78 -7.87
CA GLY A 152 -0.86 -11.82 -8.84
C GLY A 152 -0.13 -11.66 -10.16
N LYS A 153 -0.52 -12.48 -11.14
CA LYS A 153 0.00 -12.41 -12.51
C LYS A 153 -0.49 -11.21 -13.31
N ASP A 154 -1.53 -10.53 -12.84
CA ASP A 154 -2.13 -9.38 -13.49
C ASP A 154 -2.02 -8.16 -12.56
N PRO A 155 -1.09 -7.23 -12.82
CA PRO A 155 -0.92 -6.01 -12.02
C PRO A 155 -2.19 -5.17 -11.91
N SER A 156 -3.09 -5.23 -12.90
CA SER A 156 -4.29 -4.40 -12.91
C SER A 156 -5.22 -4.66 -11.72
N THR A 157 -5.15 -5.87 -11.15
CA THR A 157 -5.91 -6.26 -9.96
C THR A 157 -5.46 -5.55 -8.68
N ASP A 158 -4.24 -4.98 -8.68
CA ASP A 158 -3.63 -4.28 -7.56
C ASP A 158 -3.85 -2.77 -7.59
N PHE A 159 -4.22 -2.19 -8.74
CA PHE A 159 -4.26 -0.72 -8.91
C PHE A 159 -5.27 -0.01 -7.98
N ARG A 160 -6.26 -0.72 -7.42
CA ARG A 160 -7.24 -0.29 -6.37
C ARG A 160 -7.29 1.23 -6.10
N GLY A 161 -7.05 1.66 -4.87
CA GLY A 161 -7.14 3.08 -4.47
C GLY A 161 -6.04 3.97 -5.07
N GLY A 162 -4.96 3.38 -5.58
CA GLY A 162 -3.85 4.12 -6.20
C GLY A 162 -4.08 4.49 -7.66
N GLY A 163 -5.05 3.88 -8.34
CA GLY A 163 -5.34 4.10 -9.76
C GLY A 163 -4.17 3.76 -10.70
N PHE A 164 -4.33 4.06 -11.98
CA PHE A 164 -3.27 3.86 -12.98
C PHE A 164 -2.04 4.74 -12.69
N VAL A 165 -2.24 5.92 -12.09
CA VAL A 165 -1.17 6.83 -11.66
C VAL A 165 -0.14 6.17 -10.73
N SER A 166 -0.50 5.13 -9.98
CA SER A 166 0.46 4.37 -9.18
C SER A 166 1.53 3.67 -10.02
N VAL A 167 1.19 3.23 -11.24
CA VAL A 167 2.13 2.65 -12.21
C VAL A 167 3.01 3.74 -12.81
N GLU A 168 2.41 4.90 -13.13
CA GLU A 168 3.16 6.07 -13.61
C GLU A 168 4.19 6.53 -12.57
N ASN A 169 3.81 6.57 -11.29
CA ASN A 169 4.70 6.93 -10.19
C ASN A 169 5.88 5.94 -10.05
N LEU A 170 5.60 4.63 -10.12
CA LEU A 170 6.65 3.60 -10.12
C LEU A 170 7.61 3.76 -11.30
N LEU A 171 7.08 4.00 -12.51
CA LEU A 171 7.88 4.19 -13.71
C LEU A 171 8.70 5.50 -13.63
N PHE A 172 8.10 6.57 -13.12
CA PHE A 172 8.80 7.82 -12.87
C PHE A 172 9.96 7.60 -11.90
N PHE A 173 9.75 6.88 -10.79
CA PHE A 173 10.81 6.59 -9.83
C PHE A 173 11.95 5.80 -10.48
N ALA A 174 11.62 4.76 -11.27
CA ALA A 174 12.61 3.97 -11.99
C ALA A 174 13.44 4.79 -12.99
N ARG A 175 12.83 5.79 -13.65
CA ARG A 175 13.51 6.65 -14.64
C ARG A 175 14.29 7.80 -14.00
N ALA A 176 13.73 8.45 -12.98
CA ALA A 176 14.32 9.63 -12.34
C ALA A 176 15.45 9.25 -11.37
N PHE A 177 15.31 8.12 -10.67
CA PHE A 177 16.27 7.66 -9.66
C PHE A 177 16.57 6.16 -9.81
N PRO A 178 17.13 5.72 -10.96
CA PRO A 178 17.27 4.31 -11.31
C PRO A 178 18.05 3.49 -10.27
N LYS A 179 19.12 4.06 -9.70
CA LYS A 179 19.90 3.38 -8.66
C LYS A 179 19.08 3.17 -7.39
N SER A 180 18.44 4.22 -6.88
CA SER A 180 17.63 4.16 -5.66
C SER A 180 16.41 3.26 -5.81
N PHE A 181 15.81 3.24 -7.01
CA PHE A 181 14.76 2.30 -7.38
C PHE A 181 15.26 0.86 -7.34
N GLN A 182 16.38 0.56 -7.99
CA GLN A 182 16.97 -0.79 -8.04
C GLN A 182 17.42 -1.29 -6.66
N ASP A 183 18.04 -0.44 -5.85
CA ASP A 183 18.47 -0.82 -4.50
C ASP A 183 17.27 -1.13 -3.59
N LEU A 184 16.14 -0.44 -3.78
CA LEU A 184 14.90 -0.68 -3.05
C LEU A 184 14.13 -1.91 -3.58
N LEU A 185 14.09 -2.11 -4.89
CA LEU A 185 13.50 -3.29 -5.53
C LEU A 185 14.21 -4.57 -5.09
N GLN A 186 15.53 -4.56 -5.13
CA GLN A 186 16.38 -5.70 -4.79
C GLN A 186 16.70 -5.80 -3.30
N LYS A 187 16.16 -4.89 -2.47
CA LYS A 187 16.31 -4.90 -1.00
C LYS A 187 17.77 -4.94 -0.54
N ARG A 188 18.67 -4.28 -1.26
CA ARG A 188 20.14 -4.41 -1.08
C ARG A 188 20.69 -3.81 0.21
N VAL A 189 19.95 -2.90 0.83
CA VAL A 189 20.42 -2.11 1.99
C VAL A 189 19.71 -2.54 3.27
N GLY A 190 20.49 -2.63 4.35
CA GLY A 190 20.01 -2.82 5.73
C GLY A 190 19.80 -4.29 6.13
N SER A 191 19.64 -4.50 7.43
CA SER A 191 19.22 -5.80 7.97
C SER A 191 17.71 -5.94 7.80
N ARG A 192 17.28 -7.01 7.14
CA ARG A 192 15.89 -7.19 6.70
C ARG A 192 15.25 -8.44 7.29
N SER A 193 13.94 -8.39 7.45
CA SER A 193 13.13 -9.53 7.88
C SER A 193 13.12 -10.60 6.78
N LEU A 194 12.86 -11.86 7.14
CA LEU A 194 12.56 -12.89 6.12
C LEU A 194 11.30 -12.54 5.33
N TRP A 195 10.30 -11.98 6.03
CA TRP A 195 9.03 -11.54 5.45
C TRP A 195 9.08 -10.03 5.24
N GLU A 196 9.53 -9.60 4.07
CA GLU A 196 9.59 -8.20 3.65
C GLU A 196 8.27 -7.69 3.06
N TYR A 197 8.15 -6.37 2.87
CA TYR A 197 7.02 -5.81 2.15
C TYR A 197 7.11 -6.09 0.63
N PRO A 198 5.99 -6.41 -0.02
CA PRO A 198 5.92 -6.53 -1.48
C PRO A 198 6.17 -5.17 -2.14
N PHE A 199 7.20 -5.05 -2.98
CA PHE A 199 7.67 -3.78 -3.55
C PHE A 199 6.58 -3.02 -4.30
N ALA A 200 5.98 -3.61 -5.33
CA ALA A 200 4.98 -2.91 -6.14
C ALA A 200 3.72 -2.54 -5.33
N VAL A 201 3.22 -3.47 -4.51
CA VAL A 201 2.07 -3.21 -3.63
C VAL A 201 2.35 -2.09 -2.62
N ALA A 202 3.57 -2.00 -2.07
CA ALA A 202 3.96 -0.89 -1.23
C ALA A 202 3.95 0.44 -2.00
N GLY A 203 4.44 0.44 -3.24
CA GLY A 203 4.33 1.57 -4.16
C GLY A 203 2.88 2.04 -4.35
N VAL A 204 1.95 1.15 -4.67
CA VAL A 204 0.53 1.50 -4.82
C VAL A 204 -0.06 2.09 -3.53
N ASN A 205 0.30 1.54 -2.37
CA ASN A 205 -0.16 2.04 -1.07
C ASN A 205 0.39 3.45 -0.76
N ILE A 206 1.61 3.76 -1.19
CA ILE A 206 2.19 5.11 -1.07
C ILE A 206 1.41 6.11 -1.91
N THR A 207 1.14 5.80 -3.19
CA THR A 207 0.32 6.67 -4.06
C THR A 207 -1.04 6.94 -3.42
N PHE A 208 -1.74 5.90 -2.96
CA PHE A 208 -3.03 6.05 -2.30
C PHE A 208 -2.94 6.89 -1.01
N MET A 209 -1.91 6.66 -0.19
CA MET A 209 -1.69 7.44 1.03
C MET A 209 -1.49 8.92 0.71
N LEU A 210 -0.72 9.26 -0.32
CA LEU A 210 -0.47 10.65 -0.73
C LEU A 210 -1.76 11.33 -1.21
N ILE A 211 -2.55 10.66 -2.06
CA ILE A 211 -3.85 11.18 -2.53
C ILE A 211 -4.76 11.54 -1.36
N GLN A 212 -4.83 10.66 -0.35
CA GLN A 212 -5.66 10.87 0.85
C GLN A 212 -5.09 11.93 1.79
N MET A 213 -3.77 11.92 2.03
CA MET A 213 -3.09 12.84 2.94
C MET A 213 -3.17 14.29 2.46
N LEU A 214 -3.02 14.49 1.15
CA LEU A 214 -3.04 15.80 0.50
C LEU A 214 -4.45 16.23 0.08
N ASP A 215 -5.44 15.33 0.22
CA ASP A 215 -6.84 15.56 -0.12
C ASP A 215 -7.04 16.02 -1.58
N LEU A 216 -6.33 15.37 -2.51
CA LEU A 216 -6.23 15.80 -3.91
C LEU A 216 -7.53 15.68 -4.71
N GLN A 217 -8.55 15.02 -4.15
CA GLN A 217 -9.88 14.91 -4.76
C GLN A 217 -10.81 16.08 -4.39
N ALA A 218 -10.39 16.94 -3.46
CA ALA A 218 -11.14 18.14 -3.14
C ALA A 218 -10.91 19.24 -4.19
N ALA A 219 -11.97 20.00 -4.51
CA ALA A 219 -11.87 21.13 -5.43
C ALA A 219 -10.95 22.25 -4.91
N LYS A 220 -10.72 22.32 -3.59
CA LYS A 220 -9.82 23.27 -2.93
C LYS A 220 -9.13 22.58 -1.74
N PRO A 221 -7.92 22.99 -1.34
CA PRO A 221 -7.28 22.46 -0.14
C PRO A 221 -8.15 22.65 1.09
N ARG A 222 -8.37 21.55 1.83
CA ARG A 222 -9.05 21.56 3.13
C ARG A 222 -8.08 21.35 4.30
N THR A 223 -6.81 21.09 3.99
CA THR A 223 -5.74 20.85 4.97
C THR A 223 -4.54 21.72 4.65
N LEU A 224 -3.74 22.03 5.68
CA LEU A 224 -2.49 22.78 5.50
C LEU A 224 -1.51 22.05 4.56
N MET A 225 -1.44 20.72 4.66
CA MET A 225 -0.59 19.88 3.81
C MET A 225 -1.00 19.98 2.34
N GLY A 226 -2.31 19.93 2.04
CA GLY A 226 -2.81 20.15 0.69
C GLY A 226 -2.44 21.54 0.16
N ALA A 227 -2.59 22.58 1.01
CA ALA A 227 -2.26 23.96 0.62
C ALA A 227 -0.75 24.16 0.37
N VAL A 228 0.11 23.59 1.20
CA VAL A 228 1.57 23.61 0.99
C VAL A 228 1.94 22.85 -0.27
N PHE A 229 1.39 21.66 -0.47
CA PHE A 229 1.65 20.86 -1.65
C PHE A 229 1.23 21.58 -2.95
N LEU A 230 0.11 22.30 -2.96
CA LEU A 230 -0.28 23.08 -4.15
C LEU A 230 0.72 24.17 -4.50
N LYS A 231 1.40 24.77 -3.53
CA LYS A 231 2.51 25.70 -3.81
C LYS A 231 3.65 24.96 -4.51
N LEU A 232 4.05 23.81 -3.98
CA LEU A 232 5.10 22.97 -4.58
C LEU A 232 4.73 22.49 -6.00
N LEU A 233 3.47 22.13 -6.21
CA LEU A 233 2.95 21.68 -7.51
C LEU A 233 2.90 22.81 -8.55
N ALA A 234 2.61 24.04 -8.12
CA ALA A 234 2.65 25.21 -9.01
C ALA A 234 4.09 25.57 -9.45
N GLU A 235 5.09 25.23 -8.63
CA GLU A 235 6.51 25.44 -8.93
C GLU A 235 7.12 24.30 -9.78
N ASP A 236 6.69 23.06 -9.59
CA ASP A 236 7.14 21.89 -10.37
C ASP A 236 5.97 20.94 -10.63
N GLU A 237 5.59 20.78 -11.90
CA GLU A 237 4.49 19.89 -12.31
C GLU A 237 4.76 18.42 -11.96
N ARG A 238 6.03 18.04 -11.72
CA ARG A 238 6.44 16.70 -11.29
C ARG A 238 6.39 16.53 -9.78
N ALA A 239 5.92 17.53 -9.02
CA ALA A 239 5.98 17.52 -7.56
C ALA A 239 5.29 16.30 -6.95
N PHE A 240 4.17 15.83 -7.52
CA PHE A 240 3.51 14.61 -7.04
C PHE A 240 4.40 13.37 -7.19
N ASP A 241 5.02 13.21 -8.37
CA ASP A 241 5.89 12.08 -8.69
C ASP A 241 7.21 12.11 -7.91
N LEU A 242 7.77 13.30 -7.67
CA LEU A 242 8.95 13.49 -6.81
C LEU A 242 8.61 13.18 -5.34
N LEU A 243 7.48 13.69 -4.84
CA LEU A 243 7.03 13.41 -3.49
C LEU A 243 6.78 11.91 -3.28
N TYR A 244 6.24 11.21 -4.29
CA TYR A 244 6.14 9.75 -4.30
C TYR A 244 7.49 9.08 -4.09
N CYS A 245 8.52 9.47 -4.85
CA CYS A 245 9.86 8.90 -4.73
C CYS A 245 10.43 9.12 -3.31
N ILE A 246 10.33 10.35 -2.80
CA ILE A 246 10.79 10.72 -1.44
C ILE A 246 10.11 9.83 -0.41
N THR A 247 8.78 9.69 -0.54
CA THR A 247 7.95 8.91 0.38
C THR A 247 8.31 7.43 0.36
N PHE A 248 8.63 6.86 -0.80
CA PHE A 248 9.03 5.46 -0.89
C PHE A 248 10.37 5.20 -0.18
N LYS A 249 11.36 6.08 -0.40
CA LYS A 249 12.63 5.97 0.33
C LYS A 249 12.48 6.20 1.82
N LEU A 250 11.62 7.13 2.24
CA LEU A 250 11.30 7.34 3.65
C LEU A 250 10.62 6.12 4.26
N MET A 251 9.67 5.50 3.56
CA MET A 251 8.99 4.29 4.01
C MET A 251 9.99 3.14 4.24
N ASP A 252 10.90 2.89 3.28
CA ASP A 252 11.95 1.86 3.44
C ASP A 252 12.93 2.20 4.58
N HIS A 253 13.27 3.47 4.76
CA HIS A 253 14.11 3.90 5.89
C HIS A 253 13.43 3.62 7.24
N ILE A 254 12.14 3.92 7.36
CA ILE A 254 11.35 3.64 8.57
C ILE A 254 11.20 2.13 8.76
N TRP A 255 10.96 1.36 7.70
CA TRP A 255 10.91 -0.10 7.74
C TRP A 255 12.17 -0.70 8.37
N LEU A 256 13.34 -0.28 7.88
CA LEU A 256 14.64 -0.73 8.40
C LEU A 256 14.86 -0.29 9.85
N THR A 257 14.51 0.96 10.17
CA THR A 257 14.66 1.51 11.54
C THR A 257 13.80 0.75 12.54
N MET A 258 12.60 0.34 12.13
CA MET A 258 11.68 -0.43 12.95
C MET A 258 12.02 -1.93 13.00
N GLN A 259 12.99 -2.40 12.20
CA GLN A 259 13.24 -3.84 11.97
C GLN A 259 11.94 -4.57 11.60
N ALA A 260 11.14 -3.93 10.75
CA ALA A 260 9.77 -4.33 10.46
C ALA A 260 9.71 -5.65 9.68
N SER A 261 8.61 -6.36 9.89
CA SER A 261 8.19 -7.50 9.07
C SER A 261 6.92 -7.16 8.30
N TYR A 262 6.51 -8.05 7.40
CA TYR A 262 5.23 -7.96 6.69
C TYR A 262 4.04 -7.60 7.60
N MET A 263 4.01 -8.11 8.84
CA MET A 263 2.93 -7.84 9.81
C MET A 263 2.88 -6.38 10.26
N ASP A 264 3.99 -5.66 10.17
CA ASP A 264 4.16 -4.28 10.61
C ASP A 264 3.87 -3.25 9.50
N PHE A 265 3.52 -3.70 8.30
CA PHE A 265 3.34 -2.84 7.12
C PHE A 265 2.44 -1.63 7.40
N ASN A 266 1.29 -1.84 8.05
CA ASN A 266 0.37 -0.75 8.39
C ASN A 266 0.94 0.22 9.43
N ALA A 267 1.79 -0.26 10.34
CA ALA A 267 2.47 0.59 11.32
C ALA A 267 3.54 1.47 10.64
N VAL A 268 4.30 0.88 9.72
CA VAL A 268 5.30 1.60 8.91
C VAL A 268 4.64 2.66 8.02
N MET A 269 3.53 2.35 7.35
CA MET A 269 2.78 3.32 6.55
C MET A 269 2.25 4.50 7.40
N LYS A 270 1.76 4.23 8.62
CA LYS A 270 1.35 5.28 9.58
C LYS A 270 2.51 6.18 9.98
N ALA A 271 3.66 5.59 10.30
CA ALA A 271 4.85 6.33 10.68
C ALA A 271 5.37 7.18 9.51
N THR A 272 5.37 6.62 8.30
CA THR A 272 5.75 7.31 7.06
C THR A 272 4.88 8.55 6.82
N ARG A 273 3.55 8.39 6.88
CA ARG A 273 2.61 9.52 6.76
C ARG A 273 2.91 10.63 7.77
N ARG A 274 3.06 10.28 9.05
CA ARG A 274 3.31 11.25 10.12
C ARG A 274 4.63 11.99 9.93
N GLN A 275 5.67 11.29 9.48
CA GLN A 275 6.96 11.89 9.22
C GLN A 275 6.90 12.83 8.02
N LEU A 276 6.19 12.44 6.96
CA LEU A 276 5.99 13.27 5.77
C LEU A 276 5.16 14.53 6.07
N GLU A 277 4.08 14.41 6.86
CA GLU A 277 3.28 15.55 7.33
C GLU A 277 4.13 16.55 8.12
N ARG A 278 5.10 16.08 8.92
CA ARG A 278 6.03 16.97 9.65
C ARG A 278 6.99 17.67 8.70
N GLU A 279 7.60 16.93 7.76
CA GLU A 279 8.59 17.49 6.83
C GLU A 279 7.98 18.54 5.91
N LEU A 280 6.74 18.35 5.44
CA LEU A 280 6.05 19.34 4.61
C LEU A 280 5.73 20.65 5.34
N LEU A 281 5.72 20.65 6.67
CA LEU A 281 5.39 21.83 7.49
C LEU A 281 6.63 22.53 8.06
N LEU A 282 7.83 22.10 7.67
CA LEU A 282 9.06 22.77 8.05
C LEU A 282 9.16 24.12 7.32
N GLU A 283 9.54 25.18 8.04
CA GLU A 283 9.59 26.55 7.51
C GLU A 283 10.61 26.72 6.37
N ASP A 284 11.69 25.92 6.39
CA ASP A 284 12.76 25.92 5.40
C ASP A 284 12.44 25.09 4.15
N VAL A 285 11.32 24.37 4.11
CA VAL A 285 10.88 23.62 2.93
C VAL A 285 10.12 24.54 1.98
N GLN A 286 10.83 25.06 0.98
CA GLN A 286 10.25 25.84 -0.12
C GLN A 286 10.13 25.03 -1.41
N ARG A 287 10.96 23.99 -1.53
CA ARG A 287 11.00 23.04 -2.66
C ARG A 287 11.11 21.61 -2.12
N LEU A 288 10.79 20.62 -2.95
CA LEU A 288 10.86 19.21 -2.53
C LEU A 288 12.30 18.74 -2.23
N ASP A 289 13.31 19.36 -2.83
CA ASP A 289 14.73 19.07 -2.57
C ASP A 289 15.22 19.60 -1.20
N ASP A 290 14.47 20.51 -0.58
CA ASP A 290 14.74 20.98 0.79
C ASP A 290 14.31 19.96 1.86
N MET A 291 13.39 19.04 1.52
CA MET A 291 12.88 18.06 2.49
C MET A 291 14.01 17.16 3.01
N PRO A 292 14.10 16.91 4.34
CA PRO A 292 15.12 16.03 4.90
C PRO A 292 15.17 14.65 4.22
N SER A 293 14.01 14.08 3.90
CA SER A 293 13.90 12.79 3.25
C SER A 293 14.32 12.78 1.77
N PHE A 294 14.43 13.93 1.10
CA PHE A 294 14.95 14.00 -0.27
C PHE A 294 16.38 13.44 -0.34
N ARG A 295 17.18 13.64 0.71
CA ARG A 295 18.54 13.10 0.79
C ARG A 295 18.60 11.58 0.72
N LEU A 296 17.52 10.88 1.09
CA LEU A 296 17.43 9.43 0.98
C LEU A 296 17.32 8.95 -0.48
N LEU A 297 16.88 9.81 -1.41
CA LEU A 297 16.82 9.48 -2.83
C LEU A 297 18.17 9.53 -3.53
N ILE A 298 19.08 10.37 -3.05
CA ILE A 298 20.37 10.64 -3.69
C ILE A 298 21.55 9.98 -2.98
N ARG A 299 21.38 9.57 -1.72
CA ARG A 299 22.42 8.89 -0.94
C ARG A 299 22.46 7.40 -1.24
N ASN A 300 23.67 6.96 -1.56
CA ASN A 300 24.10 5.56 -1.72
C ASN A 300 24.62 5.04 -0.37
#